data_AF-A0A950RQ95-F1
#
_entry.id   AF-A0A950RQ95-F1
#
_cell.length_a   1.000
_cell.length_b   1.000
_cell.length_c   1.000
_cell.angle_alpha   90.00
_cell.angle_beta   90.00
_cell.angle_gamma   90.00
#
_symmetry.space_group_name_H-M   'P 1'
#
loop_
_entity.id
_entity.type
_entity.pdbx_description
1 polymer ?
#
loop_
_entity_poly.entity_id
_entity_poly.type
_entity_poly.pdbx_seq_one_letter_code
_entity_poly.pdbx_strand_id
1 'polypeptide(L)'
;MHSRFGPLDQMLGILLETWNRRYNFEMDRDRRVALFTGGGMQAGAGEIEGGLIRVAYESAPHEIVEEFCSPEQAAALIDAIMARKQLCRIPKPTGQPGTFSDHGKT
;
A
#
# COMPACT_ATOMS: atom_id res chain seq x y z
N MET A 1 -19.42 16.46 9.43
CA MET A 1 -19.22 16.01 8.03
C MET A 1 -18.71 14.59 8.06
N HIS A 2 -19.27 13.70 7.24
CA HIS A 2 -19.10 12.25 7.35
C HIS A 2 -17.63 11.83 7.15
N SER A 3 -17.07 11.14 8.14
CA SER A 3 -15.85 10.36 7.98
C SER A 3 -16.14 9.28 6.93
N ARG A 4 -15.82 9.56 5.67
CA ARG A 4 -16.10 8.64 4.57
C ARG A 4 -15.06 7.52 4.64
N PHE A 5 -15.52 6.32 4.97
CA PHE A 5 -14.69 5.13 4.86
C PHE A 5 -14.28 4.98 3.39
N GLY A 6 -12.99 4.88 3.12
CA GLY A 6 -12.43 4.93 1.76
C GLY A 6 -11.26 3.97 1.55
N PRO A 7 -10.65 3.98 0.35
CA PRO A 7 -9.53 3.11 -0.02
C PRO A 7 -8.42 3.01 1.04
N LEU A 8 -8.07 4.12 1.69
CA LEU A 8 -7.03 4.17 2.70
C LEU A 8 -7.47 3.50 4.01
N ASP A 9 -8.74 3.66 4.41
CA ASP A 9 -9.27 2.96 5.59
C ASP A 9 -9.31 1.45 5.35
N GLN A 10 -9.67 1.02 4.14
CA GLN A 10 -9.64 -0.39 3.74
C GLN A 10 -8.21 -0.96 3.80
N MET A 11 -7.24 -0.24 3.21
CA MET A 11 -5.82 -0.63 3.26
C MET A 11 -5.32 -0.73 4.71
N LEU A 12 -5.62 0.27 5.56
CA LEU A 12 -5.24 0.25 6.97
C LEU A 12 -5.90 -0.90 7.73
N GLY A 13 -7.17 -1.20 7.44
CA GLY A 13 -7.86 -2.36 8.00
C GLY A 13 -7.12 -3.67 7.70
N ILE A 14 -6.74 -3.89 6.44
CA ILE A 14 -5.98 -5.07 6.02
C ILE A 14 -4.63 -5.16 6.76
N LEU A 15 -3.90 -4.04 6.87
CA LEU A 15 -2.62 -4.00 7.58
C LEU A 15 -2.80 -4.33 9.07
N LEU A 16 -3.86 -3.84 9.71
CA LEU A 16 -4.16 -4.11 11.13
C LEU A 16 -4.59 -5.56 11.38
N GLU A 17 -5.33 -6.18 10.45
CA GLU A 17 -5.73 -7.59 10.56
C GLU A 17 -4.55 -8.55 10.36
N THR A 18 -3.61 -8.19 9.50
CA THR A 18 -2.42 -8.99 9.19
C THR A 18 -1.21 -8.62 10.05
N TRP A 19 -1.44 -7.81 11.10
CA TRP A 19 -0.40 -7.15 11.87
C TRP A 19 0.43 -8.13 12.71
N ASN A 20 1.51 -8.63 12.12
CA ASN A 20 2.50 -9.47 12.80
C ASN A 20 3.89 -8.82 12.86
N ARG A 21 4.01 -7.51 12.58
CA ARG A 21 5.30 -6.80 12.40
C ARG A 21 5.42 -5.48 13.17
N ARG A 22 6.68 -5.03 13.33
CA ARG A 22 7.18 -3.94 14.19
C ARG A 22 7.37 -2.61 13.42
N TYR A 23 6.31 -1.99 12.93
CA TYR A 23 6.40 -0.64 12.36
C TYR A 23 5.30 0.26 12.92
N ASN A 24 5.51 1.57 12.90
CA ASN A 24 4.54 2.55 13.35
C ASN A 24 3.89 3.23 12.14
N PHE A 25 2.67 3.73 12.30
CA PHE A 25 2.06 4.60 11.31
C PHE A 25 1.28 5.75 11.93
N GLU A 26 1.20 6.84 11.18
CA GLU A 26 0.38 8.02 11.47
C GLU A 26 -0.54 8.28 10.27
N MET A 27 -1.74 8.80 10.53
CA MET A 27 -2.72 9.10 9.48
C MET A 27 -3.23 10.53 9.63
N ASP A 28 -3.13 11.29 8.55
CA ASP A 28 -3.85 12.54 8.37
C ASP A 28 -5.17 12.23 7.64
N ARG A 29 -6.27 12.28 8.40
CA ARG A 29 -7.61 11.94 7.90
C ARG A 29 -8.17 13.00 6.95
N ASP A 30 -7.81 14.26 7.13
CA ASP A 30 -8.32 15.35 6.30
C ASP A 30 -7.66 15.32 4.92
N ARG A 31 -6.37 15.00 4.88
CA ARG A 31 -5.60 14.85 3.64
C ARG A 31 -5.66 13.46 3.03
N ARG A 32 -6.25 12.48 3.74
CA ARG A 32 -6.35 11.07 3.33
C ARG A 32 -4.97 10.49 2.97
N VAL A 33 -4.01 10.69 3.88
CA VAL A 33 -2.65 10.15 3.77
C VAL A 33 -2.23 9.44 5.05
N ALA A 34 -1.40 8.41 4.91
CA ALA A 34 -0.75 7.71 6.00
C ALA A 34 0.76 7.64 5.79
N LEU A 35 1.51 7.75 6.87
CA LEU A 35 2.96 7.62 6.88
C LEU A 35 3.35 6.42 7.73
N PHE A 36 4.18 5.54 7.18
CA PHE A 36 4.66 4.31 7.79
C PHE A 36 6.17 4.41 8.03
N THR A 37 6.61 3.98 9.21
CA THR A 37 8.02 3.99 9.60
C THR A 37 8.40 2.72 10.36
N GLY A 38 9.52 2.10 10.01
CA GLY A 38 9.99 0.89 10.70
C GLY A 38 11.31 0.37 10.16
N GLY A 39 12.22 -0.05 11.05
CA GLY A 39 13.49 -0.66 10.63
C GLY A 39 14.38 0.22 9.74
N GLY A 40 14.28 1.55 9.87
CA GLY A 40 14.98 2.50 9.00
C GLY A 40 14.32 2.74 7.63
N MET A 41 13.15 2.15 7.38
CA MET A 41 12.34 2.36 6.19
C MET A 41 11.23 3.38 6.44
N GLN A 42 10.85 4.06 5.36
CA GLN A 42 9.70 4.98 5.35
C GLN A 42 8.88 4.75 4.08
N ALA A 43 7.56 4.82 4.23
CA ALA A 43 6.63 4.84 3.10
C ALA A 43 5.46 5.79 3.37
N GLY A 44 5.01 6.49 2.35
CA GLY A 44 3.77 7.26 2.36
C GLY A 44 2.71 6.56 1.52
N ALA A 45 1.47 6.55 2.00
CA ALA A 45 0.31 6.12 1.24
C ALA A 45 -0.71 7.25 1.20
N GLY A 46 -1.32 7.51 0.05
CA GLY A 46 -2.35 8.53 -0.10
C GLY A 46 -3.47 8.09 -1.04
N GLU A 47 -4.70 8.45 -0.71
CA GLU A 47 -5.81 8.26 -1.64
C GLU A 47 -5.65 9.15 -2.86
N ILE A 48 -5.94 8.57 -4.02
CA ILE A 48 -6.06 9.29 -5.28
C ILE A 48 -7.41 8.96 -5.92
N GLU A 49 -7.72 9.65 -7.02
CA GLU A 49 -8.95 9.40 -7.78
C GLU A 49 -9.03 7.95 -8.28
N GLY A 50 -10.25 7.47 -8.51
CA GLY A 50 -10.48 6.10 -9.01
C GLY A 50 -10.40 5.00 -7.95
N GLY A 51 -10.34 5.34 -6.66
CA GLY A 51 -10.31 4.36 -5.58
C GLY A 51 -8.94 3.70 -5.37
N LEU A 52 -7.89 4.31 -5.92
CA LEU A 52 -6.52 3.81 -5.83
C LEU A 52 -5.75 4.48 -4.69
N ILE A 53 -4.66 3.83 -4.30
CA ILE A 53 -3.67 4.34 -3.36
C ILE A 53 -2.37 4.60 -4.10
N ARG A 54 -1.83 5.81 -3.96
CA ARG A 54 -0.44 6.12 -4.30
C ARG A 54 0.44 5.74 -3.12
N VAL A 55 1.38 4.83 -3.33
CA VAL A 55 2.43 4.48 -2.37
C VAL A 55 3.75 5.06 -2.83
N ALA A 56 4.39 5.86 -1.99
CA ALA A 56 5.71 6.46 -2.24
C ALA A 56 6.71 5.94 -1.21
N TYR A 57 7.89 5.50 -1.65
CA TYR A 57 8.94 4.99 -0.77
C TYR A 57 10.32 5.18 -1.40
N GLU A 58 11.36 5.16 -0.57
CA GLU A 58 12.74 5.26 -1.02
C GLU A 58 13.27 3.88 -1.44
N SER A 59 13.67 3.72 -2.71
CA SER A 59 14.21 2.46 -3.27
C SER A 59 15.74 2.39 -3.20
N ALA A 60 16.40 3.54 -3.19
CA ALA A 60 17.84 3.75 -3.03
C ALA A 60 18.06 5.15 -2.45
N PRO A 61 19.25 5.50 -1.91
CA PRO A 61 19.48 6.81 -1.33
C PRO A 61 19.08 7.95 -2.28
N HIS A 62 18.11 8.76 -1.86
CA HIS A 62 17.48 9.87 -2.61
C HIS A 62 16.66 9.47 -3.86
N GLU A 63 16.37 8.18 -4.04
CA GLU A 63 15.53 7.66 -5.12
C GLU A 63 14.14 7.31 -4.59
N ILE A 64 13.14 8.14 -4.91
CA ILE A 64 11.75 7.89 -4.54
C ILE A 64 11.04 7.16 -5.68
N VAL A 65 10.42 6.03 -5.36
CA VAL A 65 9.54 5.27 -6.24
C VAL A 65 8.09 5.51 -5.83
N GLU A 66 7.25 5.68 -6.84
CA GLU A 66 5.81 5.82 -6.67
C GLU A 66 5.07 4.70 -7.40
N GLU A 67 4.13 4.07 -6.71
CA GLU A 67 3.31 3.00 -7.24
C GLU A 67 1.83 3.31 -6.99
N PHE A 68 1.00 3.06 -8.00
CA PHE A 68 -0.44 3.24 -7.94
C PHE A 68 -1.13 1.87 -7.88
N CYS A 69 -1.79 1.59 -6.78
CA CYS A 69 -2.21 0.26 -6.38
C CYS A 69 -3.66 0.26 -5.89
N SER A 70 -4.33 -0.90 -5.96
CA SER A 70 -5.55 -1.10 -5.16
C SER A 70 -5.21 -1.09 -3.66
N PRO A 71 -6.18 -0.93 -2.75
CA PRO A 71 -5.96 -1.02 -1.31
C PRO A 71 -5.22 -2.30 -0.87
N GLU A 72 -5.58 -3.45 -1.45
CA GLU A 72 -4.95 -4.75 -1.14
C GLU A 72 -3.50 -4.81 -1.62
N GLN A 73 -3.25 -4.34 -2.85
CA GLN A 73 -1.89 -4.27 -3.40
C GLN A 73 -1.02 -3.28 -2.61
N ALA A 74 -1.60 -2.15 -2.18
CA ALA A 74 -0.91 -1.16 -1.36
C ALA A 74 -0.56 -1.72 0.02
N ALA A 75 -1.47 -2.44 0.67
CA ALA A 75 -1.20 -3.11 1.94
C ALA A 75 -0.04 -4.13 1.80
N ALA A 76 -0.09 -4.99 0.78
CA ALA A 76 0.99 -5.94 0.51
C ALA A 76 2.34 -5.25 0.23
N LEU A 77 2.32 -4.15 -0.52
CA LEU A 77 3.51 -3.35 -0.82
C LEU A 77 4.08 -2.71 0.44
N ILE A 78 3.25 -2.09 1.29
CA ILE A 78 3.67 -1.48 2.56
C ILE A 78 4.28 -2.54 3.48
N ASP A 79 3.65 -3.71 3.66
CA ASP A 79 4.23 -4.77 4.49
C ASP A 79 5.60 -5.23 3.94
N ALA A 80 5.72 -5.37 2.62
CA ALA A 80 6.98 -5.72 1.97
C ALA A 80 8.05 -4.63 2.12
N ILE A 81 7.70 -3.33 2.17
CA ILE A 81 8.64 -2.23 2.45
C ILE A 81 9.10 -2.32 3.91
N MET A 82 8.17 -2.43 4.85
CA MET A 82 8.45 -2.44 6.29
C MET A 82 9.17 -3.71 6.74
N ALA A 83 9.09 -4.80 5.97
CA ALA A 83 9.81 -6.03 6.20
C ALA A 83 11.33 -5.93 5.99
N ARG A 84 11.82 -4.85 5.37
CA ARG A 84 13.19 -4.76 4.87
C ARG A 84 14.19 -4.32 5.92
N LYS A 85 15.46 -4.66 5.64
CA LYS A 85 16.63 -4.20 6.39
C LYS A 85 17.49 -3.21 5.58
N GLN A 86 17.27 -3.10 4.27
CA GLN A 86 18.02 -2.23 3.36
C GLN A 86 17.12 -1.72 2.21
N LEU A 87 17.50 -0.60 1.61
CA LEU A 87 16.80 0.01 0.48
C LEU A 87 16.92 -0.87 -0.76
N CYS A 88 15.80 -1.10 -1.44
CA CYS A 88 15.76 -1.71 -2.77
C CYS A 88 14.41 -1.39 -3.44
N ARG A 89 14.24 -1.69 -4.73
CA ARG A 89 12.92 -1.59 -5.37
C ARG A 89 12.05 -2.79 -4.99
N ILE A 90 10.76 -2.60 -4.70
CA ILE A 90 9.82 -3.73 -4.54
C ILE A 90 9.19 -4.01 -5.91
N PRO A 91 9.18 -5.26 -6.39
CA PRO A 91 8.31 -5.64 -7.49
C PRO A 91 6.85 -5.35 -7.13
N LYS A 92 6.12 -4.68 -8.02
CA LYS A 92 4.70 -4.43 -7.80
C LYS A 92 3.98 -5.76 -7.54
N PRO A 93 3.15 -5.89 -6.49
CA PRO A 93 2.36 -7.09 -6.27
C PRO A 93 1.47 -7.34 -7.48
N THR A 94 1.78 -8.38 -8.27
CA THR A 94 0.93 -8.81 -9.38
C THR A 94 -0.27 -9.55 -8.81
N GLY A 95 -1.22 -8.81 -8.25
CA GLY A 95 -2.59 -9.30 -8.13
C GLY A 95 -3.18 -9.34 -9.53
N GLN A 96 -3.18 -10.49 -10.19
CA GLN A 96 -3.97 -10.66 -11.40
C GLN A 96 -5.43 -10.37 -11.03
N PRO A 97 -6.12 -9.38 -11.65
CA PRO A 97 -7.56 -9.41 -11.67
C PRO A 97 -7.95 -10.73 -12.33
N GLY A 98 -8.72 -11.55 -11.63
CA GLY A 98 -9.04 -12.91 -12.06
C GLY A 98 -9.48 -12.93 -13.53
N THR A 99 -8.70 -13.61 -14.37
CA THR A 99 -9.23 -14.17 -15.60
C THR A 99 -10.21 -15.24 -15.16
N PHE A 100 -11.49 -14.88 -15.12
CA PHE A 100 -12.57 -15.86 -15.16
C PHE A 100 -12.29 -16.77 -16.35
N SER A 101 -12.13 -18.06 -16.07
CA SER A 101 -12.16 -19.09 -17.09
C SER A 101 -13.50 -18.97 -17.83
N ASP A 102 -13.48 -18.47 -19.05
CA ASP A 102 -14.58 -18.75 -19.97
C ASP A 102 -14.31 -20.12 -20.60
N HIS A 103 -15.03 -21.11 -20.09
CA HIS A 103 -15.20 -22.39 -20.75
C HIS A 103 -16.08 -22.19 -22.00
N GLY A 104 -15.48 -21.71 -23.08
CA GLY A 104 -16.10 -21.67 -24.39
C GLY A 104 -15.79 -22.93 -25.19
N LYS A 105 -16.53 -24.02 -24.96
CA LYS A 105 -16.70 -25.09 -25.95
C LYS A 105 -17.34 -24.51 -27.21
N THR A 106 -16.73 -24.66 -28.38
CA THR A 106 -17.36 -25.33 -29.54
C THR A 106 -16.30 -25.77 -30.54
#